data_AF-C5NNF5-F1
#
_entry.id   AF-C5NNF5-F1
#
_cell.length_a   1.000
_cell.length_b   1.000
_cell.length_c   1.000
_cell.angle_alpha   90.00
_cell.angle_beta   90.00
_cell.angle_gamma   90.00
#
_symmetry.space_group_name_H-M   'P 1'
#
loop_
_entity.id
_entity.type
_entity.pdbx_description
1 polymer ?
#
loop_
_entity_poly.entity_id
_entity_poly.type
_entity_poly.pdbx_seq_one_letter_code
_entity_poly.pdbx_strand_id
1 'polypeptide(L)'
;MSDMEFTKYWTSERARKKQTALTKLSNGLLKEVIENPLATELFEPEEIEAMKVAAQALSQAKHKFAHIKEKKARIEKRKAQELAHIKSQCSKYATQVLESLNSDSDIFTKEQLCLWVTAAHFTRMRNIPESWELDINDNIENHYLDSDHTLRQRHIWTMREKAQRSLEEYLNQAWEFSFEKDSWVAKVPIKDAVANLLELTKSSEYSNVETRYAHLIETLETFNREVEARKRRKNIKSVF
;
A
#
# COMPACT_ATOMS: atom_id res chain seq x y z
N MET A 1 9.19 25.93 -23.37
CA MET A 1 10.02 24.89 -22.75
C MET A 1 9.46 23.52 -23.08
N SER A 2 9.86 22.96 -24.23
CA SER A 2 9.47 21.65 -24.77
C SER A 2 10.53 20.55 -24.50
N ASP A 3 11.54 20.82 -23.68
CA ASP A 3 12.83 20.11 -23.70
C ASP A 3 12.85 18.64 -23.23
N MET A 4 11.70 17.99 -22.97
CA MET A 4 11.69 16.67 -22.32
C MET A 4 10.59 15.69 -22.74
N GLU A 5 9.87 15.92 -23.85
CA GLU A 5 8.84 14.96 -24.32
C GLU A 5 9.38 13.54 -24.50
N PHE A 6 10.61 13.39 -25.01
CA PHE A 6 11.23 12.07 -25.18
C PHE A 6 11.49 11.31 -23.86
N THR A 7 11.46 12.01 -22.73
CA THR A 7 11.62 11.44 -21.38
C THR A 7 10.32 11.33 -20.59
N LYS A 8 9.16 11.58 -21.23
CA LYS A 8 7.84 11.57 -20.58
C LYS A 8 7.64 10.33 -19.71
N TYR A 9 7.90 9.14 -20.27
CA TYR A 9 7.72 7.84 -19.61
C TYR A 9 8.99 7.29 -18.93
N TRP A 10 10.01 8.11 -18.73
CA TRP A 10 11.24 7.65 -18.08
C TRP A 10 11.13 7.72 -16.56
N THR A 11 11.64 6.68 -15.91
CA THR A 11 11.93 6.68 -14.48
C THR A 11 13.28 7.35 -14.20
N SER A 12 13.49 7.76 -12.96
CA SER A 12 14.78 8.27 -12.49
C SER A 12 15.89 7.23 -12.68
N GLU A 13 15.59 5.94 -12.51
CA GLU A 13 16.54 4.85 -12.72
C GLU A 13 16.94 4.71 -14.19
N ARG A 14 15.99 4.82 -15.13
CA ARG A 14 16.30 4.80 -16.57
C ARG A 14 17.19 5.98 -16.96
N ALA A 15 16.91 7.17 -16.43
CA ALA A 15 17.76 8.35 -16.62
C ALA A 15 19.16 8.15 -16.03
N ARG A 16 19.27 7.54 -14.85
CA ARG A 16 20.56 7.16 -14.23
C ARG A 16 21.36 6.21 -15.10
N LYS A 17 20.75 5.14 -15.61
CA LYS A 17 21.42 4.17 -16.50
C LYS A 17 22.00 4.84 -17.74
N LYS A 18 21.25 5.75 -18.36
CA LYS A 18 21.72 6.52 -19.53
C LYS A 18 22.83 7.51 -19.17
N GLN A 19 22.73 8.20 -18.03
CA GLN A 19 23.80 9.05 -17.51
C GLN A 19 25.10 8.25 -17.32
N THR A 20 25.01 7.06 -16.72
CA THR A 20 26.18 6.17 -16.51
C THR A 20 26.79 5.71 -17.83
N ALA A 21 25.98 5.33 -18.82
CA ALA A 21 26.48 4.94 -20.14
C ALA A 21 27.23 6.07 -20.84
N LEU A 22 26.67 7.28 -20.86
CA LEU A 22 27.33 8.47 -21.43
C LEU A 22 28.64 8.80 -20.70
N THR A 23 28.68 8.63 -19.37
CA THR A 23 29.89 8.84 -18.58
C THR A 23 30.98 7.84 -18.94
N LYS A 24 30.64 6.55 -19.11
CA LYS A 24 31.60 5.53 -19.52
C LYS A 24 32.17 5.80 -20.91
N LEU A 25 31.32 6.16 -21.87
CA LEU A 25 31.74 6.48 -23.24
C LEU A 25 32.63 7.72 -23.29
N SER A 26 32.25 8.80 -22.60
CA SER A 26 33.05 10.03 -22.53
C SER A 26 34.42 9.78 -21.89
N ASN A 27 34.46 9.03 -20.78
CA ASN A 27 35.72 8.70 -20.11
C ASN A 27 36.59 7.74 -20.92
N GLY A 28 36.00 6.78 -21.65
CA GLY A 28 36.74 5.88 -22.54
C GLY A 28 37.42 6.66 -23.66
N LEU A 29 36.69 7.53 -24.36
CA LEU A 29 37.26 8.40 -25.39
C LEU A 29 38.38 9.30 -24.83
N LEU A 30 38.17 9.92 -23.67
CA LEU A 30 39.18 10.78 -23.05
C LEU A 30 40.42 9.99 -22.63
N LYS A 31 40.26 8.95 -21.81
CA LYS A 31 41.40 8.28 -21.16
C LYS A 31 42.09 7.24 -22.02
N GLU A 32 41.32 6.48 -22.80
CA GLU A 32 41.84 5.33 -23.53
C GLU A 32 42.35 5.74 -24.92
N VAL A 33 41.82 6.83 -25.49
CA VAL A 33 42.15 7.29 -26.84
C VAL A 33 42.87 8.65 -26.84
N ILE A 34 42.27 9.70 -26.26
CA ILE A 34 42.80 11.07 -26.39
C ILE A 34 44.02 11.32 -25.49
N GLU A 35 43.97 10.88 -24.23
CA GLU A 35 45.03 11.08 -23.23
C GLU A 35 46.11 9.99 -23.26
N ASN A 36 45.92 8.92 -24.07
CA ASN A 36 46.85 7.80 -24.17
C ASN A 36 47.76 7.96 -25.40
N PRO A 37 49.05 8.29 -25.23
CA PRO A 37 49.96 8.59 -26.34
C PRO A 37 50.04 7.48 -27.40
N LEU A 38 49.99 6.22 -26.96
CA LEU A 38 50.08 5.05 -27.85
C LEU A 38 48.82 4.86 -28.71
N ALA A 39 47.66 5.28 -28.20
CA ALA A 39 46.42 5.22 -28.96
C ALA A 39 46.27 6.43 -29.88
N THR A 40 46.71 7.61 -29.43
CA THR A 40 46.68 8.85 -30.21
C THR A 40 47.50 8.74 -31.50
N GLU A 41 48.62 8.02 -31.50
CA GLU A 41 49.45 7.79 -32.70
C GLU A 41 48.76 6.95 -33.80
N LEU A 42 47.64 6.28 -33.50
CA LEU A 42 46.89 5.47 -34.46
C LEU A 42 45.87 6.27 -35.28
N PHE A 43 45.68 7.56 -34.97
CA PHE A 43 44.64 8.39 -35.56
C PHE A 43 45.22 9.68 -36.15
N GLU A 44 44.60 10.16 -37.21
CA GLU A 44 44.96 11.45 -37.79
C GLU A 44 44.60 12.61 -36.85
N PRO A 45 45.32 13.75 -36.91
CA PRO A 45 45.04 14.91 -36.05
C PRO A 45 43.58 15.40 -36.12
N GLU A 46 42.96 15.31 -37.30
CA GLU A 46 41.55 15.67 -37.52
C GLU A 46 40.58 14.71 -36.80
N GLU A 47 40.89 13.41 -36.78
CA GLU A 47 40.10 12.39 -36.08
C GLU A 47 40.18 12.59 -34.56
N ILE A 48 41.37 12.89 -34.04
CA ILE A 48 41.57 13.21 -32.62
C ILE A 48 40.75 14.44 -32.22
N GLU A 49 40.73 15.48 -33.04
CA GLU A 49 39.95 16.69 -32.76
C GLU A 49 38.43 16.40 -32.80
N ALA A 50 37.96 15.60 -33.75
CA ALA A 50 36.58 15.14 -33.79
C ALA A 50 36.21 14.32 -32.54
N MET A 51 37.11 13.47 -32.05
CA MET A 51 36.91 12.70 -30.82
C MET A 51 36.85 13.60 -29.57
N LYS A 52 37.65 14.67 -29.49
CA LYS A 52 37.54 15.66 -28.40
C LYS A 52 36.18 16.36 -28.41
N VAL A 53 35.72 16.79 -29.58
CA VAL A 53 34.40 17.40 -29.75
C VAL A 53 33.30 16.41 -29.33
N ALA A 54 33.41 15.15 -29.75
CA ALA A 54 32.47 14.09 -29.34
C ALA A 54 32.49 13.85 -27.83
N ALA A 55 33.67 13.78 -27.20
CA ALA A 55 33.81 13.62 -25.75
C ALA A 55 33.18 14.80 -24.99
N GLN A 56 33.37 16.03 -25.48
CA GLN A 56 32.76 17.23 -24.91
C GLN A 56 31.23 17.22 -25.06
N ALA A 57 30.70 16.83 -26.24
CA ALA A 57 29.28 16.67 -26.48
C ALA A 57 28.64 15.60 -25.56
N LEU A 58 29.32 14.46 -25.39
CA LEU A 58 28.89 13.40 -24.46
C LEU A 58 28.89 13.87 -23.00
N SER A 59 29.88 14.68 -22.61
CA SER A 59 29.94 15.29 -21.28
C SER A 59 28.79 16.27 -21.04
N GLN A 60 28.50 17.15 -22.01
CA GLN A 60 27.35 18.06 -21.93
C GLN A 60 26.01 17.29 -21.88
N ALA A 61 25.86 16.24 -22.68
CA ALA A 61 24.70 15.37 -22.63
C ALA A 61 24.56 14.71 -21.24
N LYS A 62 25.65 14.18 -20.66
CA LYS A 62 25.66 13.64 -19.29
C LYS A 62 25.12 14.64 -18.26
N HIS A 63 25.48 15.91 -18.34
CA HIS A 63 24.93 16.95 -17.45
C HIS A 63 23.42 17.12 -17.63
N LYS A 64 22.91 17.15 -18.86
CA LYS A 64 21.47 17.19 -19.14
C LYS A 64 20.75 15.98 -18.52
N PHE A 65 21.30 14.78 -18.65
CA PHE A 65 20.73 13.57 -18.06
C PHE A 65 20.78 13.57 -16.52
N ALA A 66 21.77 14.24 -15.91
CA ALA A 66 21.82 14.43 -14.46
C ALA A 66 20.62 15.26 -13.97
N HIS A 67 20.32 16.37 -14.65
CA HIS A 67 19.15 17.20 -14.36
C HIS A 67 17.83 16.45 -14.56
N ILE A 68 17.71 15.67 -15.65
CA ILE A 68 16.53 14.84 -15.92
C ILE A 68 16.31 13.81 -14.81
N LYS A 69 17.37 13.08 -14.43
CA LYS A 69 17.33 12.09 -13.34
C LYS A 69 16.81 12.70 -12.05
N GLU A 70 17.36 13.85 -11.65
CA GLU A 70 16.97 14.50 -10.40
C GLU A 70 15.53 15.02 -10.45
N LYS A 71 15.13 15.62 -11.57
CA LYS A 71 13.74 16.05 -11.76
C LYS A 71 12.77 14.86 -11.65
N LYS A 72 13.08 13.73 -12.28
CA LYS A 72 12.27 12.50 -12.19
C LYS A 72 12.25 11.92 -10.78
N ALA A 73 13.38 11.88 -10.10
CA ALA A 73 13.46 11.39 -8.71
C ALA A 73 12.59 12.24 -7.77
N ARG A 74 12.57 13.57 -7.95
CA ARG A 74 11.68 14.46 -7.17
C ARG A 74 10.20 14.19 -7.44
N ILE A 75 9.82 13.95 -8.69
CA ILE A 75 8.44 13.60 -9.06
C ILE A 75 8.03 12.24 -8.47
N GLU A 76 8.89 11.22 -8.59
CA GLU A 76 8.65 9.89 -8.01
C GLU A 76 8.52 9.96 -6.49
N LYS A 77 9.40 10.72 -5.83
CA LYS A 77 9.33 10.95 -4.38
C LYS A 77 8.01 11.62 -3.98
N ARG A 78 7.58 12.66 -4.73
CA ARG A 78 6.30 13.33 -4.50
C ARG A 78 5.12 12.36 -4.61
N LYS A 79 5.07 11.55 -5.69
CA LYS A 79 4.01 10.54 -5.89
C LYS A 79 3.98 9.47 -4.80
N ALA A 80 5.16 9.03 -4.34
CA ALA A 80 5.26 8.08 -3.24
C ALA A 80 4.74 8.68 -1.92
N GLN A 81 5.04 9.96 -1.67
CA GLN A 81 4.51 10.69 -0.51
C GLN A 81 2.99 10.89 -0.59
N GLU A 82 2.45 11.24 -1.76
CA GLU A 82 1.00 11.33 -2.01
C GLU A 82 0.32 9.99 -1.72
N LEU A 83 0.84 8.88 -2.26
CA LEU A 83 0.30 7.55 -2.03
C LEU A 83 0.37 7.15 -0.55
N ALA A 84 1.48 7.43 0.13
CA ALA A 84 1.64 7.14 1.55
C ALA A 84 0.63 7.95 2.40
N HIS A 85 0.38 9.20 2.04
CA HIS A 85 -0.62 10.03 2.70
C HIS A 85 -2.04 9.47 2.51
N ILE A 86 -2.38 9.07 1.27
CA ILE A 86 -3.66 8.42 0.96
C ILE A 86 -3.84 7.15 1.78
N LYS A 87 -2.86 6.25 1.79
CA LYS A 87 -2.91 5.01 2.58
C LYS A 87 -3.09 5.29 4.07
N SER A 88 -2.34 6.24 4.61
CA SER A 88 -2.48 6.64 6.02
C SER A 88 -3.88 7.17 6.33
N GLN A 89 -4.46 7.97 5.42
CA GLN A 89 -5.80 8.50 5.56
C GLN A 89 -6.86 7.39 5.49
N CYS A 90 -6.77 6.48 4.52
CA CYS A 90 -7.65 5.31 4.40
C CYS A 90 -7.57 4.42 5.64
N SER A 91 -6.37 4.15 6.14
CA SER A 91 -6.16 3.33 7.34
C SER A 91 -6.81 3.97 8.57
N LYS A 92 -6.63 5.28 8.76
CA LYS A 92 -7.28 6.04 9.83
C LYS A 92 -8.82 5.93 9.76
N TYR A 93 -9.40 6.12 8.58
CA TYR A 93 -10.86 6.03 8.43
C TYR A 93 -11.37 4.59 8.58
N ALA A 94 -10.62 3.58 8.13
CA ALA A 94 -10.96 2.18 8.33
C ALA A 94 -11.03 1.83 9.82
N THR A 95 -10.06 2.28 10.62
CA THR A 95 -10.09 2.13 12.09
C THR A 95 -11.32 2.83 12.68
N GLN A 96 -11.60 4.07 12.29
CA GLN A 96 -12.76 4.83 12.79
C GLN A 96 -14.10 4.14 12.47
N VAL A 97 -14.24 3.60 11.25
CA VAL A 97 -15.44 2.84 10.86
C VAL A 97 -15.59 1.59 11.73
N LEU A 98 -14.51 0.82 11.90
CA LEU A 98 -14.55 -0.41 12.71
C LEU A 98 -14.89 -0.10 14.18
N GLU A 99 -14.29 0.94 14.75
CA GLU A 99 -14.54 1.39 16.13
C GLU A 99 -15.94 2.00 16.32
N SER A 100 -16.51 2.61 15.28
CA SER A 100 -17.87 3.17 15.34
C SER A 100 -18.95 2.10 15.52
N LEU A 101 -18.68 0.87 15.07
CA LEU A 101 -19.56 -0.28 15.31
C LEU A 101 -19.37 -0.82 16.73
N ASN A 102 -18.10 -0.98 17.15
CA ASN A 102 -17.75 -1.29 18.53
C ASN A 102 -16.29 -0.96 18.84
N SER A 103 -16.08 -0.09 19.83
CA SER A 103 -14.77 0.36 20.28
C SER A 103 -14.06 -0.61 21.23
N ASP A 104 -14.75 -1.58 21.83
CA ASP A 104 -14.13 -2.54 22.74
C ASP A 104 -13.22 -3.50 21.96
N SER A 105 -11.93 -3.52 22.32
CA SER A 105 -10.89 -4.32 21.64
C SER A 105 -10.93 -5.80 21.99
N ASP A 106 -11.60 -6.18 23.09
CA ASP A 106 -11.67 -7.57 23.56
C ASP A 106 -12.80 -8.37 22.92
N ILE A 107 -13.68 -7.69 22.17
CA ILE A 107 -14.81 -8.29 21.48
C ILE A 107 -14.79 -7.90 20.00
N PHE A 108 -15.45 -8.74 19.20
CA PHE A 108 -15.65 -8.49 17.79
C PHE A 108 -17.11 -8.80 17.48
N THR A 109 -17.84 -7.80 17.00
CA THR A 109 -19.29 -7.90 16.85
C THR A 109 -19.67 -8.57 15.54
N LYS A 110 -20.90 -9.08 15.49
CA LYS A 110 -21.55 -9.51 14.27
C LYS A 110 -21.48 -8.42 13.19
N GLU A 111 -21.76 -7.17 13.56
CA GLU A 111 -21.77 -6.04 12.64
C GLU A 111 -20.39 -5.83 12.00
N GLN A 112 -19.33 -5.92 12.80
CA GLN A 112 -17.95 -5.83 12.32
C GLN A 112 -17.57 -7.00 11.41
N LEU A 113 -17.97 -8.23 11.76
CA LEU A 113 -17.73 -9.42 10.94
C LEU A 113 -18.45 -9.33 9.60
N CYS A 114 -19.76 -9.06 9.62
CA CYS A 114 -20.55 -8.97 8.40
C CYS A 114 -20.07 -7.82 7.51
N LEU A 115 -19.74 -6.66 8.07
CA LEU A 115 -19.21 -5.54 7.30
C LEU A 115 -17.84 -5.87 6.68
N TRP A 116 -16.95 -6.53 7.44
CA TRP A 116 -15.65 -6.97 6.93
C TRP A 116 -15.81 -7.86 5.69
N VAL A 117 -16.55 -8.96 5.81
CA VAL A 117 -16.71 -9.92 4.72
C VAL A 117 -17.41 -9.27 3.52
N THR A 118 -18.43 -8.44 3.77
CA THR A 118 -19.13 -7.69 2.71
C THR A 118 -18.18 -6.74 1.99
N ALA A 119 -17.39 -5.94 2.71
CA ALA A 119 -16.42 -5.03 2.10
C ALA A 119 -15.39 -5.80 1.25
N ALA A 120 -14.92 -6.96 1.71
CA ALA A 120 -14.01 -7.82 0.95
C ALA A 120 -14.62 -8.38 -0.34
N HIS A 121 -15.94 -8.67 -0.35
CA HIS A 121 -16.65 -9.04 -1.58
C HIS A 121 -16.64 -7.90 -2.61
N PHE A 122 -16.86 -6.66 -2.19
CA PHE A 122 -16.83 -5.49 -3.08
C PHE A 122 -15.41 -5.11 -3.54
N THR A 123 -14.35 -5.63 -2.91
CA THR A 123 -12.96 -5.41 -3.34
C THR A 123 -12.42 -6.41 -4.38
N ARG A 124 -13.31 -7.07 -5.13
CA ARG A 124 -12.97 -8.04 -6.19
C ARG A 124 -12.21 -9.26 -5.68
N MET A 125 -12.59 -9.75 -4.50
CA MET A 125 -12.15 -11.02 -3.92
C MET A 125 -10.66 -11.16 -3.58
N ARG A 126 -9.85 -10.10 -3.60
CA ARG A 126 -8.41 -10.23 -3.28
C ARG A 126 -8.16 -10.66 -1.83
N ASN A 127 -9.03 -10.24 -0.91
CA ASN A 127 -8.89 -10.46 0.53
C ASN A 127 -10.19 -10.98 1.16
N ILE A 128 -10.95 -11.82 0.45
CA ILE A 128 -12.08 -12.50 1.11
C ILE A 128 -11.50 -13.41 2.18
N PRO A 129 -11.96 -13.29 3.44
CA PRO A 129 -11.48 -14.16 4.49
C PRO A 129 -11.90 -15.61 4.25
N GLU A 130 -10.98 -16.52 4.50
CA GLU A 130 -11.25 -17.94 4.54
C GLU A 130 -12.07 -18.29 5.80
N SER A 131 -12.83 -19.39 5.74
CA SER A 131 -13.78 -19.72 6.81
C SER A 131 -13.12 -19.90 8.19
N TRP A 132 -11.89 -20.41 8.23
CA TRP A 132 -11.13 -20.58 9.48
C TRP A 132 -10.64 -19.23 10.04
N GLU A 133 -10.47 -18.21 9.20
CA GLU A 133 -10.12 -16.86 9.65
C GLU A 133 -11.30 -16.16 10.34
N LEU A 134 -12.51 -16.67 10.11
CA LEU A 134 -13.76 -16.19 10.69
C LEU A 134 -14.16 -16.99 11.94
N ASP A 135 -13.55 -18.16 12.17
CA ASP A 135 -13.88 -19.03 13.29
C ASP A 135 -13.00 -18.72 14.51
N ILE A 136 -13.64 -18.18 15.56
CA ILE A 136 -12.97 -17.91 16.84
C ILE A 136 -12.51 -19.18 17.57
N ASN A 137 -12.98 -20.36 17.17
CA ASN A 137 -12.57 -21.64 17.73
C ASN A 137 -11.62 -22.40 16.80
N ASP A 138 -11.11 -21.77 15.74
CA ASP A 138 -10.11 -22.40 14.89
C ASP A 138 -8.92 -22.90 15.73
N ASN A 139 -8.59 -24.18 15.54
CA ASN A 139 -7.53 -24.89 16.26
C ASN A 139 -7.66 -24.89 17.80
N ILE A 140 -8.88 -24.78 18.34
CA ILE A 140 -9.11 -24.77 19.80
C ILE A 140 -8.61 -26.05 20.49
N GLU A 141 -8.69 -27.20 19.83
CA GLU A 141 -8.25 -28.48 20.38
C GLU A 141 -6.72 -28.68 20.29
N ASN A 142 -6.02 -27.83 19.54
CA ASN A 142 -4.60 -28.01 19.20
C ASN A 142 -3.80 -26.72 19.34
N HIS A 143 -3.76 -26.17 20.56
CA HIS A 143 -2.94 -25.01 20.89
C HIS A 143 -2.15 -25.16 22.18
N TYR A 144 -1.04 -24.44 22.29
CA TYR A 144 -0.14 -24.45 23.46
C TYR A 144 -0.39 -23.29 24.44
N LEU A 145 -1.42 -22.47 24.20
CA LEU A 145 -1.75 -21.33 25.07
C LEU A 145 -2.35 -21.78 26.41
N ASP A 146 -2.19 -20.93 27.43
CA ASP A 146 -2.61 -21.19 28.81
C ASP A 146 -4.12 -21.44 28.97
N SER A 147 -4.94 -20.96 28.03
CA SER A 147 -6.38 -21.22 28.01
C SER A 147 -6.99 -20.96 26.62
N ASP A 148 -8.11 -21.62 26.34
CA ASP A 148 -8.95 -21.38 25.16
C ASP A 148 -9.38 -19.91 25.05
N HIS A 149 -9.59 -19.25 26.20
CA HIS A 149 -9.91 -17.83 26.23
C HIS A 149 -8.79 -16.97 25.65
N THR A 150 -7.53 -17.31 25.95
CA THR A 150 -6.35 -16.62 25.41
C THR A 150 -6.25 -16.82 23.90
N LEU A 151 -6.55 -18.02 23.40
CA LEU A 151 -6.59 -18.28 21.96
C LEU A 151 -7.68 -17.44 21.29
N ARG A 152 -8.91 -17.49 21.80
CA ARG A 152 -10.04 -16.72 21.26
C ARG A 152 -9.74 -15.23 21.25
N GLN A 153 -9.12 -14.68 22.30
CA GLN A 153 -8.72 -13.27 22.34
C GLN A 153 -7.69 -12.92 21.25
N ARG A 154 -6.72 -13.80 20.99
CA ARG A 154 -5.76 -13.64 19.89
C ARG A 154 -6.47 -13.68 18.52
N HIS A 155 -7.45 -14.57 18.36
CA HIS A 155 -8.26 -14.63 17.14
C HIS A 155 -9.05 -13.35 16.93
N ILE A 156 -9.68 -12.80 17.97
CA ILE A 156 -10.36 -11.50 17.93
C ILE A 156 -9.43 -10.39 17.44
N TRP A 157 -8.21 -10.28 17.99
CA TRP A 157 -7.24 -9.28 17.52
C TRP A 157 -6.87 -9.46 16.05
N THR A 158 -6.68 -10.70 15.63
CA THR A 158 -6.36 -11.04 14.23
C THR A 158 -7.51 -10.70 13.29
N MET A 159 -8.75 -11.03 13.67
CA MET A 159 -9.96 -10.69 12.93
C MET A 159 -10.11 -9.18 12.79
N ARG A 160 -9.88 -8.41 13.87
CA ARG A 160 -9.92 -6.93 13.85
C ARG A 160 -8.89 -6.36 12.89
N GLU A 161 -7.66 -6.87 12.91
CA GLU A 161 -6.60 -6.42 12.00
C GLU A 161 -6.97 -6.69 10.53
N LYS A 162 -7.45 -7.90 10.23
CA LYS A 162 -7.86 -8.28 8.86
C LYS A 162 -9.10 -7.52 8.39
N ALA A 163 -10.05 -7.27 9.29
CA ALA A 163 -11.19 -6.42 9.04
C ALA A 163 -10.75 -5.00 8.68
N GLN A 164 -9.90 -4.37 9.50
CA GLN A 164 -9.36 -3.04 9.22
C GLN A 164 -8.67 -2.99 7.85
N ARG A 165 -7.84 -3.98 7.50
CA ARG A 165 -7.17 -4.05 6.20
C ARG A 165 -8.17 -4.13 5.04
N SER A 166 -9.25 -4.89 5.19
CA SER A 166 -10.27 -5.02 4.15
C SER A 166 -11.09 -3.74 3.96
N LEU A 167 -11.43 -3.06 5.06
CA LEU A 167 -12.05 -1.74 5.01
C LEU A 167 -11.11 -0.70 4.38
N GLU A 168 -9.81 -0.75 4.70
CA GLU A 168 -8.79 0.12 4.10
C GLU A 168 -8.70 -0.10 2.58
N GLU A 169 -8.71 -1.35 2.11
CA GLU A 169 -8.71 -1.66 0.69
C GLU A 169 -9.96 -1.17 -0.03
N TYR A 170 -11.13 -1.29 0.61
CA TYR A 170 -12.35 -0.73 0.08
C TYR A 170 -12.23 0.80 -0.09
N LEU A 171 -11.75 1.50 0.94
CA LEU A 171 -11.56 2.95 0.88
C LEU A 171 -10.50 3.37 -0.15
N ASN A 172 -9.46 2.56 -0.37
CA ASN A 172 -8.44 2.83 -1.38
C ASN A 172 -9.02 2.88 -2.81
N GLN A 173 -10.16 2.23 -3.08
CA GLN A 173 -10.83 2.31 -4.38
C GLN A 173 -11.41 3.70 -4.70
N ALA A 174 -11.58 4.55 -3.68
CA ALA A 174 -11.98 5.94 -3.85
C ALA A 174 -10.92 6.79 -4.59
N TRP A 175 -9.71 6.24 -4.80
CA TRP A 175 -8.60 6.92 -5.44
C TRP A 175 -8.21 6.22 -6.75
N GLU A 176 -7.74 7.00 -7.72
CA GLU A 176 -7.04 6.50 -8.91
C GLU A 176 -5.84 7.36 -9.26
N PHE A 177 -4.89 6.74 -9.94
CA PHE A 177 -3.78 7.48 -10.52
C PHE A 177 -4.19 8.05 -11.89
N SER A 178 -4.18 9.37 -12.02
CA SER A 178 -4.42 10.04 -13.30
C SER A 178 -3.10 10.20 -14.04
N PHE A 179 -2.98 9.54 -15.21
CA PHE A 179 -1.82 9.70 -16.09
C PHE A 179 -1.76 11.08 -16.74
N GLU A 180 -2.89 11.76 -16.88
CA GLU A 180 -2.95 13.12 -17.43
C GLU A 180 -2.39 14.16 -16.46
N LYS A 181 -2.80 14.08 -15.19
CA LYS A 181 -2.35 14.99 -14.12
C LYS A 181 -1.04 14.52 -13.47
N ASP A 182 -0.62 13.30 -13.77
CA ASP A 182 0.56 12.63 -13.20
C ASP A 182 0.54 12.62 -11.65
N SER A 183 -0.67 12.39 -11.09
CA SER A 183 -0.97 12.47 -9.67
C SER A 183 -2.09 11.53 -9.27
N TRP A 184 -2.20 11.24 -7.97
CA TRP A 184 -3.39 10.58 -7.43
C TRP A 184 -4.57 11.56 -7.38
N VAL A 185 -5.76 11.07 -7.75
CA VAL A 185 -7.00 11.83 -7.78
C VAL A 185 -8.08 11.03 -7.07
N ALA A 186 -8.91 11.71 -6.27
CA ALA A 186 -10.07 11.10 -5.66
C ALA A 186 -11.20 10.97 -6.70
N LYS A 187 -11.67 9.75 -6.94
CA LYS A 187 -12.92 9.47 -7.68
C LYS A 187 -14.12 9.91 -6.86
N VAL A 188 -14.05 9.63 -5.57
CA VAL A 188 -15.08 9.91 -4.58
C VAL A 188 -14.37 10.53 -3.37
N PRO A 189 -14.87 11.64 -2.80
CA PRO A 189 -14.34 12.18 -1.56
C PRO A 189 -14.32 11.10 -0.47
N ILE A 190 -13.25 11.06 0.33
CA ILE A 190 -13.08 10.01 1.36
C ILE A 190 -14.27 9.90 2.31
N LYS A 191 -14.94 11.03 2.62
CA LYS A 191 -16.09 11.06 3.53
C LYS A 191 -17.29 10.33 2.93
N ASP A 192 -17.50 10.51 1.64
CA ASP A 192 -18.57 9.84 0.90
C ASP A 192 -18.23 8.35 0.73
N ALA A 193 -16.95 8.01 0.52
CA ALA A 193 -16.49 6.62 0.51
C ALA A 193 -16.73 5.91 1.86
N VAL A 194 -16.50 6.61 2.98
CA VAL A 194 -16.82 6.12 4.33
C VAL A 194 -18.33 5.95 4.52
N ALA A 195 -19.14 6.90 4.06
CA ALA A 195 -20.59 6.78 4.11
C ALA A 195 -21.08 5.57 3.30
N ASN A 196 -20.58 5.38 2.07
CA ASN A 196 -20.89 4.24 1.23
C ASN A 196 -20.46 2.91 1.86
N LEU A 197 -19.30 2.88 2.54
CA LEU A 197 -18.84 1.71 3.28
C LEU A 197 -19.82 1.34 4.39
N LEU A 198 -20.27 2.31 5.19
CA LEU A 198 -21.28 2.08 6.23
C LEU A 198 -22.63 1.65 5.63
N GLU A 199 -22.98 2.18 4.46
CA GLU A 199 -24.21 1.81 3.75
C GLU A 199 -24.21 0.36 3.25
N LEU A 200 -23.04 -0.29 3.13
CA LEU A 200 -22.97 -1.73 2.84
C LEU A 200 -23.72 -2.59 3.86
N THR A 201 -23.88 -2.11 5.10
CA THR A 201 -24.70 -2.79 6.14
C THR A 201 -26.16 -2.98 5.73
N LYS A 202 -26.65 -2.20 4.77
CA LYS A 202 -28.01 -2.27 4.24
C LYS A 202 -28.08 -3.02 2.90
N SER A 203 -26.94 -3.48 2.38
CA SER A 203 -26.88 -4.17 1.09
C SER A 203 -27.41 -5.60 1.21
N SER A 204 -27.93 -6.14 0.11
CA SER A 204 -28.34 -7.55 0.05
C SER A 204 -27.18 -8.51 0.34
N GLU A 205 -25.95 -8.11 -0.02
CA GLU A 205 -24.78 -8.95 0.23
C GLU A 205 -24.47 -9.07 1.72
N TYR A 206 -24.70 -8.02 2.50
CA TYR A 206 -24.57 -8.09 3.95
C TYR A 206 -25.52 -9.13 4.56
N SER A 207 -26.80 -9.13 4.13
CA SER A 207 -27.77 -10.14 4.57
C SER A 207 -27.40 -11.56 4.12
N ASN A 208 -26.81 -11.71 2.93
CA ASN A 208 -26.28 -12.99 2.44
C ASN A 208 -25.13 -13.50 3.32
N VAL A 209 -24.19 -12.60 3.67
CA VAL A 209 -23.06 -12.89 4.55
C VAL A 209 -23.56 -13.31 5.93
N GLU A 210 -24.48 -12.54 6.51
CA GLU A 210 -25.09 -12.85 7.80
C GLU A 210 -25.71 -14.25 7.82
N THR A 211 -26.46 -14.61 6.77
CA THR A 211 -27.07 -15.93 6.65
C THR A 211 -26.03 -17.03 6.45
N ARG A 212 -25.03 -16.80 5.60
CA ARG A 212 -23.97 -17.78 5.26
C ARG A 212 -23.11 -18.13 6.47
N TYR A 213 -22.78 -17.14 7.29
CA TYR A 213 -21.88 -17.29 8.44
C TYR A 213 -22.60 -17.29 9.78
N ALA A 214 -23.93 -17.54 9.81
CA ALA A 214 -24.73 -17.53 11.03
C ALA A 214 -24.14 -18.40 12.15
N HIS A 215 -23.62 -19.58 11.82
CA HIS A 215 -22.98 -20.48 12.77
C HIS A 215 -21.70 -19.90 13.42
N LEU A 216 -20.89 -19.14 12.67
CA LEU A 216 -19.70 -18.46 13.21
C LEU A 216 -20.06 -17.20 13.99
N ILE A 217 -21.13 -16.52 13.59
CA ILE A 217 -21.66 -15.37 14.30
C ILE A 217 -22.17 -15.82 15.69
N GLU A 218 -22.86 -16.95 15.78
CA GLU A 218 -23.36 -17.47 17.06
C GLU A 218 -22.23 -17.80 18.05
N THR A 219 -21.16 -18.44 17.57
CA THR A 219 -19.99 -18.74 18.42
C THR A 219 -19.32 -17.46 18.89
N LEU A 220 -19.16 -16.48 17.99
CA LEU A 220 -18.62 -15.16 18.30
C LEU A 220 -19.44 -14.40 19.35
N GLU A 221 -20.76 -14.34 19.18
CA GLU A 221 -21.67 -13.68 20.12
C GLU A 221 -21.69 -14.37 21.50
N THR A 222 -21.53 -15.69 21.53
CA THR A 222 -21.40 -16.44 22.78
C THR A 222 -20.13 -16.02 23.53
N PHE A 223 -18.99 -15.95 22.85
CA PHE A 223 -17.75 -15.45 23.43
C PHE A 223 -17.87 -13.99 23.91
N ASN A 224 -18.47 -13.10 23.11
CA ASN A 224 -18.66 -11.70 23.49
C ASN A 224 -19.47 -11.57 24.79
N ARG A 225 -20.55 -12.35 24.93
CA ARG A 225 -21.36 -12.39 26.17
C ARG A 225 -20.54 -12.87 27.38
N GLU A 226 -19.67 -13.87 27.19
CA GLU A 226 -18.76 -14.34 28.25
C GLU A 226 -17.77 -13.24 28.70
N VAL A 227 -17.17 -12.53 27.74
CA VAL A 227 -16.23 -11.42 28.01
C VAL A 227 -16.93 -10.31 28.78
N GLU A 228 -18.10 -9.87 28.32
CA GLU A 228 -18.89 -8.85 29.01
C GLU A 228 -19.28 -9.28 30.43
N ALA A 229 -19.73 -10.53 30.61
CA ALA A 229 -20.07 -11.06 31.92
C ALA A 229 -18.85 -11.06 32.87
N ARG A 230 -17.66 -11.42 32.37
CA ARG A 230 -16.41 -11.35 33.13
C ARG A 230 -16.07 -9.90 33.52
N LYS A 231 -16.20 -8.94 32.60
CA LYS A 231 -15.97 -7.51 32.87
C LYS A 231 -16.94 -6.98 33.93
N ARG A 232 -18.25 -7.26 33.80
CA ARG A 232 -19.27 -6.86 34.79
C ARG A 232 -18.98 -7.44 36.18
N ARG A 233 -18.61 -8.72 36.28
CA ARG A 233 -18.26 -9.35 37.57
C ARG A 233 -17.03 -8.73 38.23
N LYS A 234 -16.01 -8.34 37.47
CA LYS A 234 -14.83 -7.64 37.99
C LYS A 234 -15.20 -6.26 38.56
N ASN A 235 -16.03 -5.51 37.83
CA ASN A 235 -16.48 -4.18 38.27
C ASN A 235 -17.32 -4.25 39.55
N ILE A 236 -18.15 -5.29 39.72
CA ILE A 236 -18.91 -5.48 40.97
C ILE A 236 -17.95 -5.77 42.13
N LYS A 237 -16.94 -6.64 41.93
CA LYS A 237 -15.97 -7.00 42.98
C LYS A 237 -15.04 -5.86 43.38
N SER A 238 -14.81 -4.86 42.53
CA SER A 238 -13.94 -3.71 42.86
C SER A 238 -14.65 -2.59 43.63
N VAL A 239 -15.97 -2.66 43.77
CA VAL A 239 -16.80 -1.65 44.46
C VAL A 239 -17.12 -2.07 45.92
N PHE A 240 -16.82 -3.32 46.28
CA PHE A 240 -16.87 -3.84 47.65
C PHE A 240 -15.45 -4.02 48.20
#